data_AF-A0A4R8IB05-F1
#
_entry.id   AF-A0A4R8IB05-F1
#
_cell.length_a   1.000
_cell.length_b   1.000
_cell.length_c   1.000
_cell.angle_alpha   90.00
_cell.angle_beta   90.00
_cell.angle_gamma   90.00
#
_symmetry.space_group_name_H-M   'P 1'
#
loop_
_entity.id
_entity.type
_entity.pdbx_description
1 polymer ?
#
loop_
_entity_poly.entity_id
_entity_poly.type
_entity_poly.pdbx_seq_one_letter_code
_entity_poly.pdbx_strand_id
1 'polypeptide(L)'
;MKKILPFFIFFILFTTFFNCSKSADNKLKKDKDFVRDWKVLRYPYSNAVLSLFGNNEFKYSETGHTSELYSEGLWSMKNDTLILNSLRPNECLYIDDFSLNEKETFESMKTTLKNCNPKPNSKFFTEFNNSKFIVKTDSLIYLNLNSDYKRQYGNYKIY
;
A
#
# COMPACT_ATOMS: atom_id res chain seq x y z
N MET A 1 61.10 24.26 -51.72
CA MET A 1 61.57 23.24 -50.75
C MET A 1 60.66 23.29 -49.54
N LYS A 2 60.19 22.12 -49.10
CA LYS A 2 59.10 21.89 -48.14
C LYS A 2 59.40 22.50 -46.76
N LYS A 3 58.44 23.21 -46.18
CA LYS A 3 58.43 23.54 -44.75
C LYS A 3 57.61 22.48 -43.99
N ILE A 4 58.20 22.05 -42.89
CA ILE A 4 57.81 20.95 -42.01
C ILE A 4 56.65 21.38 -41.10
N LEU A 5 55.69 20.49 -40.92
CA LEU A 5 54.66 20.53 -39.87
C LEU A 5 55.24 20.02 -38.55
N PRO A 6 54.78 20.51 -37.39
CA PRO A 6 54.12 19.59 -36.47
C PRO A 6 52.86 20.24 -35.86
N PHE A 7 51.69 19.61 -35.98
CA PHE A 7 51.09 18.76 -34.93
C PHE A 7 51.13 19.39 -33.53
N PHE A 8 50.09 20.15 -33.18
CA PHE A 8 49.69 20.32 -31.79
C PHE A 8 48.17 20.29 -31.67
N ILE A 9 47.77 19.45 -30.73
CA ILE A 9 46.44 18.96 -30.37
C ILE A 9 45.69 20.02 -29.58
N PHE A 10 44.43 20.27 -29.94
CA PHE A 10 43.36 20.66 -28.99
C PHE A 10 42.00 20.50 -29.72
N PHE A 11 41.45 19.29 -29.83
CA PHE A 11 40.48 18.75 -28.88
C PHE A 11 39.47 19.79 -28.36
N ILE A 12 38.69 20.38 -29.28
CA ILE A 12 37.42 21.01 -28.90
C ILE A 12 36.34 19.95 -29.03
N LEU A 13 36.23 19.15 -27.95
CA LEU A 13 35.02 18.43 -27.57
C LEU A 13 33.87 19.45 -27.55
N PHE A 14 33.11 19.53 -28.64
CA PHE A 14 31.79 20.12 -28.62
C PHE A 14 30.82 19.11 -27.99
N THR A 15 31.01 18.81 -26.71
CA THR A 15 30.00 18.16 -25.88
C THR A 15 28.93 19.19 -25.60
N THR A 16 27.96 19.28 -26.50
CA THR A 16 26.67 19.88 -26.20
C THR A 16 26.03 19.04 -25.10
N PHE A 17 26.25 19.44 -23.85
CA PHE A 17 25.44 19.01 -22.73
C PHE A 17 24.00 19.46 -23.02
N PHE A 18 23.20 18.56 -23.59
CA PHE A 18 21.76 18.60 -23.46
C PHE A 18 21.44 18.45 -21.98
N ASN A 19 21.48 19.56 -21.24
CA ASN A 19 20.93 19.63 -19.91
C ASN A 19 19.41 19.60 -20.06
N CYS A 20 18.86 18.40 -20.22
CA CYS A 20 17.43 18.17 -20.17
C CYS A 20 16.99 18.43 -18.72
N SER A 21 16.47 19.63 -18.45
CA SER A 21 15.87 19.98 -17.16
C SER A 21 14.52 19.28 -16.96
N LYS A 22 14.49 17.94 -17.05
CA LYS A 22 13.37 17.11 -16.63
C LYS A 22 13.46 16.77 -15.14
N SER A 23 13.52 17.77 -14.26
CA SER A 23 13.69 17.51 -12.82
C SER A 23 12.68 18.18 -11.89
N ALA A 24 11.95 19.22 -12.32
CA ALA A 24 10.93 19.84 -11.47
C ALA A 24 9.54 19.22 -11.66
N ASP A 25 9.12 19.02 -12.92
CA ASP A 25 7.75 18.60 -13.24
C ASP A 25 7.49 17.09 -13.00
N ASN A 26 8.54 16.27 -13.08
CA ASN A 26 8.47 14.84 -12.79
C ASN A 26 8.35 14.53 -11.30
N LYS A 27 8.66 15.49 -10.41
CA LYS A 27 8.60 15.26 -8.95
C LYS A 27 7.18 15.42 -8.42
N LEU A 28 6.42 16.38 -8.96
CA LEU A 28 5.02 16.61 -8.59
C LEU A 28 4.07 15.53 -9.15
N LYS A 29 4.34 15.02 -10.36
CA LYS A 29 3.60 13.87 -10.93
C LYS A 29 3.94 12.53 -10.26
N LYS A 30 5.12 12.40 -9.64
CA LYS A 30 5.52 11.21 -8.87
C LYS A 30 4.75 11.05 -7.55
N ASP A 31 4.21 12.15 -7.01
CA ASP A 31 3.78 12.20 -5.61
C ASP A 31 2.48 11.44 -5.30
N LYS A 32 1.76 10.94 -6.31
CA LYS A 32 0.50 10.19 -6.12
C LYS A 32 0.29 9.01 -7.08
N ASP A 33 1.33 8.48 -7.73
CA ASP A 33 1.19 7.31 -8.62
C ASP A 33 0.72 6.03 -7.87
N PHE A 34 0.83 6.06 -6.54
CA PHE A 34 0.31 5.02 -5.65
C PHE A 34 -1.19 5.17 -5.30
N VAL A 35 -1.81 6.30 -5.66
CA VAL A 35 -3.24 6.56 -5.43
C VAL A 35 -4.03 5.86 -6.52
N ARG A 36 -4.44 4.63 -6.23
CA ARG A 36 -5.14 3.72 -7.15
C ARG A 36 -5.76 2.56 -6.36
N ASP A 37 -6.36 1.65 -7.09
CA ASP A 37 -6.78 0.35 -6.56
C ASP A 37 -5.59 -0.61 -6.51
N TRP A 38 -5.37 -1.19 -5.34
CA TRP A 38 -4.37 -2.21 -5.08
C TRP A 38 -5.05 -3.55 -4.86
N LYS A 39 -4.65 -4.56 -5.62
CA LYS A 39 -5.10 -5.93 -5.38
C LYS A 39 -4.39 -6.48 -4.16
N VAL A 40 -5.15 -6.99 -3.20
CA VAL A 40 -4.64 -7.62 -1.99
C VAL A 40 -4.82 -9.14 -2.11
N LEU A 41 -3.74 -9.87 -1.94
CA LEU A 41 -3.75 -11.33 -1.77
C LEU A 41 -3.36 -11.59 -0.32
N ARG A 42 -4.32 -12.03 0.50
CA ARG A 42 -4.08 -12.37 1.90
C ARG A 42 -4.52 -13.79 2.23
N TYR A 43 -5.76 -14.12 1.86
CA TYR A 43 -6.31 -15.46 1.98
C TYR A 43 -6.46 -16.16 0.62
N PRO A 44 -6.30 -17.49 0.56
CA PRO A 44 -6.59 -18.24 -0.65
C PRO A 44 -8.08 -18.08 -1.01
N TYR A 45 -8.35 -17.93 -2.31
CA TYR A 45 -9.72 -17.82 -2.86
C TYR A 45 -10.54 -16.61 -2.38
N SER A 46 -9.87 -15.60 -1.81
CA SER A 46 -10.47 -14.28 -1.54
C SER A 46 -10.22 -13.33 -2.71
N ASN A 47 -11.13 -12.38 -2.91
CA ASN A 47 -10.90 -11.22 -3.76
C ASN A 47 -10.88 -9.98 -2.89
N ALA A 48 -9.71 -9.36 -2.75
CA ALA A 48 -9.52 -8.18 -1.92
C ALA A 48 -8.92 -7.00 -2.70
N VAL A 49 -9.43 -5.80 -2.41
CA VAL A 49 -9.00 -4.54 -3.03
C VAL A 49 -8.84 -3.48 -1.94
N LEU A 50 -7.71 -2.76 -1.99
CA LEU A 50 -7.45 -1.55 -1.21
C LEU A 50 -7.39 -0.36 -2.18
N SER A 51 -8.40 0.49 -2.14
CA SER A 51 -8.48 1.70 -2.94
C SER A 51 -7.96 2.90 -2.15
N LEU A 52 -7.00 3.62 -2.73
CA LEU A 52 -6.50 4.89 -2.20
C LEU A 52 -7.02 6.04 -3.07
N PHE A 53 -7.65 7.03 -2.44
CA PHE A 53 -8.26 8.16 -3.13
C PHE A 53 -7.47 9.45 -2.94
N GLY A 54 -7.49 10.34 -3.94
CA GLY A 54 -6.68 11.56 -3.96
C GLY A 54 -7.02 12.59 -2.87
N ASN A 55 -8.16 12.42 -2.21
CA ASN A 55 -8.69 13.20 -1.08
C ASN A 55 -8.28 12.64 0.30
N ASN A 56 -7.24 11.79 0.36
CA ASN A 56 -6.74 11.20 1.60
C ASN A 56 -7.65 10.17 2.27
N GLU A 57 -8.64 9.64 1.54
CA GLU A 57 -9.48 8.54 1.99
C GLU A 57 -9.01 7.20 1.41
N PHE A 58 -9.29 6.11 2.12
CA PHE A 58 -9.14 4.76 1.59
C PHE A 58 -10.41 3.94 1.79
N LYS A 59 -10.57 2.92 0.95
CA LYS A 59 -11.54 1.84 1.14
C LYS A 59 -10.85 0.50 0.99
N TYR A 60 -11.21 -0.44 1.84
CA TYR A 60 -10.83 -1.84 1.74
C TYR A 60 -12.09 -2.68 1.60
N SER A 61 -12.05 -3.66 0.71
CA SER A 61 -13.08 -4.67 0.59
C SER A 61 -12.44 -6.03 0.33
N GLU A 62 -12.92 -7.07 0.99
CA GLU A 62 -12.52 -8.45 0.74
C GLU A 62 -13.75 -9.35 0.74
N THR A 63 -13.85 -10.21 -0.26
CA THR A 63 -14.94 -11.18 -0.38
C THR A 63 -14.33 -12.58 -0.43
N GLY A 64 -14.68 -13.39 0.56
CA GLY A 64 -14.41 -14.82 0.59
C GLY A 64 -15.68 -15.63 0.28
N HIS A 65 -15.59 -16.95 0.43
CA HIS A 65 -16.73 -17.85 0.17
C HIS A 65 -17.92 -17.63 1.13
N THR A 66 -17.63 -17.31 2.39
CA THR A 66 -18.64 -17.22 3.47
C THR A 66 -18.56 -15.90 4.25
N SER A 67 -17.72 -14.97 3.82
CA SER A 67 -17.48 -13.73 4.53
C SER A 67 -17.25 -12.56 3.58
N GLU A 68 -17.75 -11.40 4.01
CA GLU A 68 -17.41 -10.11 3.42
C GLU A 68 -16.73 -9.28 4.51
N LEU A 69 -15.64 -8.63 4.14
CA LEU A 69 -14.89 -7.73 5.00
C LEU A 69 -14.82 -6.35 4.35
N TYR A 70 -14.83 -5.31 5.17
CA TYR A 70 -14.63 -3.96 4.68
C TYR A 70 -13.89 -3.08 5.68
N SER A 71 -13.35 -1.98 5.17
CA SER A 71 -12.84 -0.88 5.99
C SER A 71 -12.90 0.41 5.20
N GLU A 72 -13.05 1.53 5.89
CA GLU A 72 -12.94 2.87 5.31
C GLU A 72 -12.15 3.73 6.29
N GLY A 73 -11.41 4.71 5.78
CA GLY A 73 -10.71 5.63 6.65
C GLY A 73 -9.80 6.60 5.93
N LEU A 74 -8.78 7.05 6.64
CA LEU A 74 -7.87 8.09 6.17
C LEU A 74 -6.46 7.53 5.98
N TRP A 75 -5.79 8.06 4.97
CA TRP A 75 -4.38 7.78 4.72
C TRP A 75 -3.53 9.05 4.74
N SER A 76 -2.28 8.86 5.18
CA SER A 76 -1.27 9.91 5.21
C SER A 76 0.08 9.35 4.81
N MET A 77 0.98 10.22 4.36
CA MET A 77 2.36 9.88 4.08
C MET A 77 3.27 10.43 5.17
N LYS A 78 4.19 9.61 5.66
CA LYS A 78 5.35 10.04 6.45
C LYS A 78 6.60 9.55 5.74
N ASN A 79 7.28 10.45 5.05
CA ASN A 79 8.38 10.12 4.13
C ASN A 79 7.90 9.14 3.04
N ASP A 80 8.48 7.94 2.97
CA ASP A 80 8.13 6.86 2.04
C ASP A 80 7.11 5.86 2.61
N THR A 81 6.61 6.13 3.82
CA THR A 81 5.68 5.26 4.52
C THR A 81 4.25 5.79 4.40
N LEU A 82 3.39 5.02 3.74
CA LEU A 82 1.95 5.19 3.77
C LEU A 82 1.40 4.67 5.09
N ILE A 83 0.54 5.45 5.74
CA ILE A 83 -0.09 5.11 7.02
C ILE A 83 -1.60 5.15 6.85
N LEU A 84 -2.26 4.02 7.11
CA LEU A 84 -3.73 3.89 7.09
C LEU A 84 -4.29 3.86 8.52
N ASN A 85 -5.38 4.59 8.73
CA ASN A 85 -6.16 4.56 9.96
C ASN A 85 -7.65 4.48 9.63
N SER A 86 -8.30 3.41 10.08
CA SER A 86 -9.71 3.16 9.81
C SER A 86 -10.59 4.06 10.66
N LEU A 87 -11.71 4.48 10.09
CA LEU A 87 -12.80 5.10 10.81
C LEU A 87 -13.75 3.98 11.24
N ARG A 88 -13.75 3.65 12.53
CA ARG A 88 -14.62 2.60 13.05
C ARG A 88 -16.09 2.96 12.83
N PRO A 89 -16.91 2.04 12.29
CA PRO A 89 -18.33 2.29 12.09
C PRO A 89 -19.06 2.35 13.43
N ASN A 90 -20.15 3.13 13.49
CA ASN A 90 -21.10 3.08 14.59
C ASN A 90 -22.11 1.92 14.41
N GLU A 91 -21.58 0.73 14.16
CA GLU A 91 -22.33 -0.52 14.01
C GLU A 91 -21.58 -1.61 14.77
N CYS A 92 -22.28 -2.58 15.34
CA CYS A 92 -21.67 -3.73 15.99
C CYS A 92 -21.25 -4.79 14.97
N LEU A 93 -19.96 -4.93 14.74
CA LEU A 93 -19.36 -5.89 13.82
C LEU A 93 -18.19 -6.58 14.49
N TYR A 94 -17.89 -7.80 14.04
CA TYR A 94 -16.62 -8.45 14.36
C TYR A 94 -15.47 -7.71 13.68
N ILE A 95 -14.37 -7.54 14.40
CA ILE A 95 -13.12 -6.97 13.88
C ILE A 95 -12.26 -8.11 13.36
N ASP A 96 -11.76 -7.96 12.14
CA ASP A 96 -10.72 -8.79 11.55
C ASP A 96 -9.39 -8.04 11.59
N ASP A 97 -8.36 -8.70 12.12
CA ASP A 97 -6.99 -8.17 12.12
C ASP A 97 -6.33 -8.33 10.73
N PHE A 98 -6.14 -7.23 10.01
CA PHE A 98 -5.44 -7.21 8.72
C PHE A 98 -4.03 -7.82 8.77
N SER A 99 -3.35 -7.71 9.92
CA SER A 99 -1.96 -8.13 10.11
C SER A 99 -1.74 -9.61 10.34
N LEU A 100 -2.82 -10.38 10.48
CA LEU A 100 -2.76 -11.82 10.73
C LEU A 100 -1.86 -12.14 11.94
N ASN A 101 -1.84 -11.27 12.95
CA ASN A 101 -0.99 -11.45 14.13
C ASN A 101 -1.62 -12.40 15.15
N GLU A 102 -2.95 -12.44 15.21
CA GLU A 102 -3.69 -13.29 16.14
C GLU A 102 -4.43 -14.38 15.36
N LYS A 103 -4.34 -15.64 15.84
CA LYS A 103 -5.30 -16.68 15.45
C LYS A 103 -6.64 -16.31 16.06
N GLU A 104 -7.46 -15.60 15.30
CA GLU A 104 -8.81 -15.27 15.74
C GLU A 104 -9.68 -16.54 15.77
N THR A 105 -10.19 -16.87 16.95
CA THR A 105 -11.32 -17.78 17.11
C THR A 105 -12.56 -16.94 17.34
N PHE A 106 -13.74 -17.52 17.14
CA PHE A 106 -14.99 -16.80 17.38
C PHE A 106 -15.08 -16.24 18.82
N GLU A 107 -14.49 -16.95 19.79
CA GLU A 107 -14.44 -16.53 21.20
C GLU A 107 -13.46 -15.38 21.47
N SER A 108 -12.42 -15.22 20.63
CA SER A 108 -11.42 -14.15 20.79
C SER A 108 -11.68 -12.92 19.91
N MET A 109 -12.65 -13.00 18.98
CA MET A 109 -12.99 -11.90 18.09
C MET A 109 -13.47 -10.67 18.87
N LYS A 110 -12.80 -9.55 18.62
CA LYS A 110 -13.18 -8.25 19.17
C LYS A 110 -14.34 -7.68 18.35
N THR A 111 -15.09 -6.77 18.95
CA THR A 111 -16.17 -6.04 18.27
C THR A 111 -15.86 -4.55 18.17
N THR A 112 -16.37 -3.91 17.13
CA THR A 112 -16.27 -2.45 16.89
C THR A 112 -16.83 -1.61 18.03
N LEU A 113 -17.89 -2.10 18.69
CA LEU A 113 -18.49 -1.52 19.89
C LEU A 113 -18.31 -2.48 21.08
N LYS A 114 -18.01 -1.94 22.27
CA LYS A 114 -17.84 -2.77 23.48
C LYS A 114 -19.15 -3.48 23.85
N ASN A 115 -19.05 -4.76 24.23
CA ASN A 115 -20.15 -5.58 24.75
C ASN A 115 -21.39 -5.61 23.83
N CYS A 116 -21.17 -5.71 22.52
CA CYS A 116 -22.23 -5.79 21.54
C CYS A 116 -22.21 -7.15 20.83
N ASN A 117 -23.35 -7.57 20.27
CA ASN A 117 -23.48 -8.79 19.49
C ASN A 117 -23.76 -8.45 18.02
N PRO A 118 -22.85 -8.78 17.08
CA PRO A 118 -23.09 -8.58 15.66
C PRO A 118 -24.31 -9.36 15.16
N LYS A 119 -24.96 -8.82 14.13
CA LYS A 119 -26.10 -9.51 13.49
C LYS A 119 -25.62 -10.75 12.74
N PRO A 120 -26.44 -11.81 12.63
CA PRO A 120 -26.14 -12.93 11.75
C PRO A 120 -25.86 -12.45 10.32
N ASN A 121 -24.86 -13.03 9.67
CA ASN A 121 -24.43 -12.69 8.31
C ASN A 121 -24.00 -11.22 8.10
N SER A 122 -23.66 -10.49 9.17
CA SER A 122 -23.04 -9.18 9.03
C SER A 122 -21.65 -9.29 8.41
N LYS A 123 -21.20 -8.23 7.74
CA LYS A 123 -19.81 -8.11 7.32
C LYS A 123 -18.87 -8.04 8.52
N PHE A 124 -17.60 -8.31 8.29
CA PHE A 124 -16.54 -8.05 9.26
C PHE A 124 -15.89 -6.69 8.95
N PHE A 125 -15.42 -6.02 9.99
CA PHE A 125 -14.66 -4.79 9.86
C PHE A 125 -13.18 -5.09 9.94
N THR A 126 -12.42 -4.88 8.86
CA THR A 126 -10.97 -5.02 8.89
C THR A 126 -10.35 -3.77 9.48
N GLU A 127 -9.64 -3.90 10.61
CA GLU A 127 -9.05 -2.76 11.27
C GLU A 127 -7.62 -2.46 10.79
N PHE A 128 -7.45 -1.31 10.16
CA PHE A 128 -6.17 -0.62 10.02
C PHE A 128 -6.01 0.40 11.15
N ASN A 129 -5.02 0.22 12.01
CA ASN A 129 -4.69 1.15 13.09
C ASN A 129 -3.19 1.41 13.06
N ASN A 130 -2.79 2.61 12.60
CA ASN A 130 -1.40 2.96 12.34
C ASN A 130 -0.71 1.89 11.47
N SER A 131 -1.43 1.37 10.49
CA SER A 131 -0.97 0.33 9.57
C SER A 131 -0.03 0.94 8.54
N LYS A 132 1.22 0.48 8.52
CA LYS A 132 2.29 1.11 7.74
C LYS A 132 2.67 0.29 6.52
N PHE A 133 2.82 0.97 5.39
CA PHE A 133 3.20 0.37 4.12
C PHE A 133 4.36 1.13 3.51
N ILE A 134 5.39 0.41 3.03
CA ILE A 134 6.37 1.01 2.13
C ILE A 134 5.79 0.99 0.73
N VAL A 135 5.72 2.16 0.10
CA VAL A 135 5.23 2.30 -1.27
C VAL A 135 6.35 1.96 -2.25
N LYS A 136 6.08 1.01 -3.14
CA LYS A 136 6.88 0.70 -4.34
C LYS A 136 6.03 0.98 -5.58
N THR A 137 6.67 1.01 -6.75
CA THR A 137 5.99 1.31 -8.02
C THR A 137 4.84 0.35 -8.31
N ASP A 138 5.02 -0.93 -7.99
CA ASP A 138 4.13 -2.04 -8.33
C ASP A 138 3.65 -2.80 -7.10
N SER A 139 3.94 -2.32 -5.89
CA SER A 139 3.56 -3.03 -4.67
C SER A 139 3.48 -2.14 -3.43
N LEU A 140 2.66 -2.56 -2.46
CA LEU A 140 2.68 -2.04 -1.09
C LEU A 140 3.23 -3.11 -0.15
N ILE A 141 4.32 -2.79 0.55
CA ILE A 141 4.93 -3.71 1.51
C ILE A 141 4.37 -3.39 2.89
N TYR A 142 3.47 -4.24 3.40
CA TYR A 142 2.92 -4.07 4.75
C TYR A 142 3.97 -4.37 5.83
N LEU A 143 4.21 -3.41 6.73
CA LEU A 143 5.27 -3.49 7.72
C LEU A 143 4.86 -4.15 9.05
N ASN A 144 3.57 -4.30 9.30
CA ASN A 144 3.06 -4.88 10.55
C ASN A 144 2.70 -6.38 10.42
N LEU A 145 3.17 -7.06 9.37
CA LEU A 145 2.90 -8.48 9.12
C LEU A 145 3.44 -9.41 10.20
N ASN A 146 2.64 -10.39 10.59
CA ASN A 146 3.12 -11.54 11.35
C ASN A 146 4.02 -12.44 10.48
N SER A 147 5.24 -12.72 10.95
CA SER A 147 6.23 -13.53 10.23
C SER A 147 5.87 -15.02 10.17
N ASP A 148 5.11 -15.55 11.14
CA ASP A 148 4.68 -16.95 11.17
C ASP A 148 3.55 -17.20 10.18
N TYR A 149 2.59 -16.28 10.09
CA TYR A 149 1.53 -16.34 9.08
C TYR A 149 2.04 -16.15 7.66
N LYS A 150 3.03 -15.28 7.46
CA LYS A 150 3.70 -15.16 6.16
C LYS A 150 4.28 -16.50 5.70
N ARG A 151 4.86 -17.27 6.63
CA ARG A 151 5.38 -18.62 6.35
C ARG A 151 4.25 -19.62 6.05
N GLN A 152 3.14 -19.55 6.77
CA GLN A 152 2.02 -20.50 6.61
C GLN A 152 1.23 -20.28 5.32
N TYR A 153 0.93 -19.03 4.96
CA TYR A 153 0.01 -18.72 3.86
C TYR A 153 0.72 -18.28 2.59
N GLY A 154 1.99 -17.86 2.65
CA GLY A 154 2.90 -17.64 1.51
C GLY A 154 2.49 -16.59 0.46
N ASN A 155 1.23 -16.16 0.48
CA ASN A 155 0.56 -15.46 -0.60
C ASN A 155 0.33 -13.98 -0.31
N TYR A 156 0.82 -13.49 0.83
CA TYR A 156 0.62 -12.09 1.22
C TYR A 156 1.30 -11.14 0.23
N LYS A 157 0.51 -10.46 -0.61
CA LYS A 157 0.98 -9.51 -1.63
C LYS A 157 -0.04 -8.41 -1.83
N ILE A 158 0.44 -7.20 -2.11
CA ILE A 158 -0.39 -6.05 -2.46
C ILE A 158 0.24 -5.41 -3.69
N TYR A 159 -0.47 -5.33 -4.82
CA TYR A 159 0.07 -4.89 -6.12
C TYR A 159 -0.96 -4.22 -7.04
#